data_AF-A0A8H4VIV7-F1
#
_entry.id   AF-A0A8H4VIV7-F1
#
_cell.length_a   1.000
_cell.length_b   1.000
_cell.length_c   1.000
_cell.angle_alpha   90.00
_cell.angle_beta   90.00
_cell.angle_gamma   90.00
#
_symmetry.space_group_name_H-M   'P 1'
#
loop_
_entity.id
_entity.type
_entity.pdbx_description
1 polymer ?
#
loop_
_entity_poly.entity_id
_entity_poly.type
_entity_poly.pdbx_seq_one_letter_code
_entity_poly.pdbx_strand_id
1 'polypeptide(L)'
;MRHHLATDVRSTIGMDVEEEEEDRLDTWVSDAEAVGTKGRIGTAKAILAFALKVYPDKRSWWRRAAELEKGSWDRELLIWARTVADTERIRMKSVMFARQQGQTSTALETLSMALNKFPKFVEHYMIQGQIHQAAGNIRCSCPKKPTLWILASPLEEADGRSIKARGLLEKARLINLGTGVEERSGGA
;
A
#
# COMPACT_ATOMS: atom_id res chain seq x y z
N MET A 1 -18.72 43.24 6.22
CA MET A 1 -19.44 41.98 6.54
C MET A 1 -19.79 41.19 5.26
N ARG A 2 -18.81 40.71 4.47
CA ARG A 2 -19.06 39.86 3.28
C ARG A 2 -17.95 38.83 3.03
N HIS A 3 -17.41 38.22 4.09
CA HIS A 3 -16.42 37.13 3.98
C HIS A 3 -16.85 35.81 4.64
N HIS A 4 -18.05 35.73 5.26
CA HIS A 4 -18.53 34.52 5.93
C HIS A 4 -19.46 33.62 5.08
N LEU A 5 -20.05 34.15 4.01
CA LEU A 5 -21.06 33.39 3.24
C LEU A 5 -20.47 32.48 2.16
N ALA A 6 -19.19 32.65 1.79
CA ALA A 6 -18.52 31.81 0.80
C ALA A 6 -17.86 30.55 1.41
N THR A 7 -17.67 30.52 2.73
CA THR A 7 -17.12 29.36 3.46
C THR A 7 -18.19 28.34 3.82
N ASP A 8 -19.44 28.76 4.04
CA ASP A 8 -20.54 27.86 4.40
C ASP A 8 -20.94 26.94 3.25
N VAL A 9 -21.15 27.46 2.03
CA VAL A 9 -21.64 26.66 0.91
C VAL A 9 -20.69 25.51 0.54
N ARG A 10 -19.38 25.70 0.68
CA ARG A 10 -18.39 24.64 0.40
C ARG A 10 -18.30 23.60 1.52
N SER A 11 -18.63 23.97 2.76
CA SER A 11 -18.66 23.06 3.90
C SER A 11 -19.96 22.25 3.94
N THR A 12 -21.09 22.82 3.51
CA THR A 12 -22.39 22.13 3.49
C THR A 12 -22.53 21.17 2.30
N ILE A 13 -22.04 21.54 1.11
CA ILE A 13 -22.08 20.65 -0.07
C ILE A 13 -21.07 19.49 0.05
N GLY A 14 -20.00 19.66 0.84
CA GLY A 14 -19.00 18.61 1.05
C GLY A 14 -19.49 17.45 1.91
N MET A 15 -20.40 17.69 2.85
CA MET A 15 -20.88 16.65 3.78
C MET A 15 -21.88 15.70 3.10
N ASP A 16 -22.84 16.22 2.32
CA ASP A 16 -23.84 15.37 1.64
C ASP A 16 -23.20 14.51 0.53
N VAL A 17 -22.22 15.03 -0.20
CA VAL A 17 -21.57 14.29 -1.30
C VAL A 17 -20.63 13.21 -0.76
N GLU A 18 -19.93 13.46 0.34
CA GLU A 18 -19.05 12.45 0.95
C GLU A 18 -19.85 11.30 1.58
N GLU A 19 -20.98 11.59 2.24
CA GLU A 19 -21.90 10.57 2.76
C GLU A 19 -22.53 9.75 1.63
N GLU A 20 -23.01 10.41 0.55
CA GLU A 20 -23.55 9.71 -0.63
C GLU A 20 -22.52 8.84 -1.36
N GLU A 21 -21.25 9.26 -1.37
CA GLU A 21 -20.16 8.43 -1.89
C GLU A 21 -19.94 7.22 -0.98
N GLU A 22 -19.85 7.39 0.33
CA GLU A 22 -19.61 6.30 1.28
C GLU A 22 -20.76 5.27 1.31
N ASP A 23 -22.02 5.71 1.26
CA ASP A 23 -23.19 4.83 1.22
C ASP A 23 -23.28 4.02 -0.07
N ARG A 24 -22.94 4.65 -1.20
CA ARG A 24 -22.87 3.98 -2.52
C ARG A 24 -21.76 2.94 -2.53
N LEU A 25 -20.66 3.25 -1.84
CA LEU A 25 -19.56 2.31 -1.69
C LEU A 25 -20.02 1.08 -0.89
N ASP A 26 -20.55 1.25 0.31
CA ASP A 26 -20.95 0.12 1.15
C ASP A 26 -22.01 -0.77 0.48
N THR A 27 -22.92 -0.17 -0.29
CA THR A 27 -23.91 -0.89 -1.09
C THR A 27 -23.25 -1.81 -2.12
N TRP A 28 -22.29 -1.31 -2.91
CA TRP A 28 -21.60 -2.10 -3.93
C TRP A 28 -20.74 -3.24 -3.31
N VAL A 29 -20.21 -3.06 -2.10
CA VAL A 29 -19.46 -4.12 -1.40
C VAL A 29 -20.42 -5.22 -0.98
N SER A 30 -21.52 -4.83 -0.34
CA SER A 30 -22.57 -5.75 0.09
C SER A 30 -23.11 -6.55 -1.08
N ASP A 31 -23.35 -5.91 -2.22
CA ASP A 31 -23.79 -6.56 -3.45
C ASP A 31 -22.75 -7.56 -3.98
N ALA A 32 -21.47 -7.17 -4.03
CA ALA A 32 -20.40 -8.06 -4.46
C ALA A 32 -20.25 -9.29 -3.54
N GLU A 33 -20.36 -9.11 -2.22
CA GLU A 33 -20.30 -10.20 -1.24
C GLU A 33 -21.54 -11.10 -1.31
N ALA A 34 -22.74 -10.53 -1.46
CA ALA A 34 -23.99 -11.28 -1.61
C ALA A 34 -24.03 -12.11 -2.90
N VAL A 35 -23.41 -11.61 -3.97
CA VAL A 35 -23.29 -12.33 -5.25
C VAL A 35 -22.16 -13.36 -5.20
N GLY A 36 -21.07 -13.07 -4.49
CA GLY A 36 -19.96 -13.98 -4.24
C GLY A 36 -20.35 -15.20 -3.42
N THR A 37 -21.10 -15.00 -2.32
CA THR A 37 -21.66 -16.08 -1.49
C THR A 37 -22.61 -16.99 -2.25
N LYS A 38 -23.27 -16.48 -3.29
CA LYS A 38 -24.12 -17.26 -4.22
C LYS A 38 -23.32 -18.00 -5.30
N GLY A 39 -21.99 -17.98 -5.24
CA GLY A 39 -21.10 -18.67 -6.19
C GLY A 39 -20.93 -17.97 -7.54
N ARG A 40 -21.46 -16.75 -7.72
CA ARG A 40 -21.37 -15.98 -8.97
C ARG A 40 -20.14 -15.07 -8.97
N ILE A 41 -18.96 -15.67 -8.94
CA ILE A 41 -17.68 -14.96 -8.79
C ILE A 41 -17.47 -13.94 -9.92
N GLY A 42 -17.82 -14.27 -11.17
CA GLY A 42 -17.66 -13.34 -12.30
C GLY A 42 -18.46 -12.04 -12.19
N THR A 43 -19.67 -12.11 -11.63
CA THR A 43 -20.52 -10.93 -11.43
C THR A 43 -20.01 -10.09 -10.27
N ALA A 44 -19.59 -10.71 -9.18
CA ALA A 44 -18.96 -10.01 -8.05
C ALA A 44 -17.66 -9.30 -8.48
N LYS A 45 -16.84 -9.94 -9.32
CA LYS A 45 -15.67 -9.31 -9.97
C LYS A 45 -16.05 -8.08 -10.79
N ALA A 46 -17.12 -8.15 -11.59
CA ALA A 46 -17.57 -7.03 -12.41
C ALA A 46 -18.02 -5.83 -11.56
N ILE A 47 -18.75 -6.07 -10.46
CA ILE A 47 -19.19 -5.02 -9.52
C ILE A 47 -17.97 -4.34 -8.88
N LEU A 48 -17.02 -5.13 -8.37
CA LEU A 48 -15.80 -4.60 -7.77
C LEU A 48 -14.93 -3.86 -8.80
N ALA A 49 -14.83 -4.36 -10.03
CA ALA A 49 -14.10 -3.70 -11.11
C ALA A 49 -14.72 -2.35 -11.47
N PHE A 50 -16.06 -2.28 -11.52
CA PHE A 50 -16.77 -1.03 -11.72
C PHE A 50 -16.49 -0.05 -10.56
N ALA A 51 -16.59 -0.52 -9.33
CA ALA A 51 -16.31 0.30 -8.14
C ALA A 51 -14.88 0.86 -8.13
N LEU A 52 -13.89 0.04 -8.48
CA LEU A 52 -12.48 0.44 -8.55
C LEU A 52 -12.19 1.43 -9.68
N LYS A 53 -12.96 1.41 -10.77
CA LYS A 53 -12.87 2.41 -11.84
C LYS A 53 -13.37 3.78 -11.38
N VAL A 54 -14.42 3.80 -10.57
CA VAL A 54 -15.00 5.04 -10.04
C VAL A 54 -14.15 5.59 -8.89
N TYR A 55 -13.66 4.73 -8.00
CA TYR A 55 -12.92 5.11 -6.80
C TYR A 55 -11.57 4.36 -6.68
N PRO A 56 -10.55 4.76 -7.47
CA PRO A 56 -9.26 4.06 -7.49
C PRO A 56 -8.47 4.19 -6.18
N ASP A 57 -8.71 5.25 -5.41
CA ASP A 57 -7.90 5.62 -4.23
C ASP A 57 -8.35 4.95 -2.93
N LYS A 58 -9.57 4.39 -2.89
CA LYS A 58 -10.16 3.86 -1.66
C LYS A 58 -9.60 2.45 -1.37
N ARG A 59 -8.78 2.36 -0.31
CA ARG A 59 -8.07 1.13 0.13
C ARG A 59 -9.02 -0.01 0.54
N SER A 60 -10.20 0.30 1.08
CA SER A 60 -11.21 -0.68 1.52
C SER A 60 -11.64 -1.61 0.37
N TRP A 61 -11.84 -1.06 -0.81
CA TRP A 61 -12.22 -1.78 -2.03
C TRP A 61 -11.19 -2.78 -2.49
N TRP A 62 -9.95 -2.33 -2.59
CA TRP A 62 -8.85 -3.21 -2.95
C TRP A 62 -8.64 -4.33 -1.94
N ARG A 63 -9.07 -4.16 -0.68
CA ARG A 63 -9.04 -5.23 0.33
C ARG A 63 -10.21 -6.19 0.15
N ARG A 64 -11.43 -5.69 -0.05
CA ARG A 64 -12.62 -6.54 -0.27
C ARG A 64 -12.55 -7.32 -1.59
N ALA A 65 -12.04 -6.69 -2.64
CA ALA A 65 -11.70 -7.39 -3.88
C ALA A 65 -10.63 -8.47 -3.67
N ALA A 66 -9.67 -8.27 -2.75
CA ALA A 66 -8.72 -9.32 -2.38
C ALA A 66 -9.38 -10.50 -1.66
N GLU A 67 -10.32 -10.18 -0.78
CA GLU A 67 -10.95 -11.15 0.11
C GLU A 67 -11.99 -12.00 -0.61
N LEU A 68 -12.68 -11.43 -1.59
CA LEU A 68 -13.51 -12.20 -2.52
C LEU A 68 -12.67 -13.22 -3.30
N GLU A 69 -11.45 -12.83 -3.66
CA GLU A 69 -10.47 -13.67 -4.38
C GLU A 69 -9.61 -14.54 -3.45
N LYS A 70 -10.06 -14.87 -2.23
CA LYS A 70 -9.29 -15.62 -1.20
C LYS A 70 -8.64 -16.96 -1.62
N GLY A 71 -8.71 -17.37 -2.90
CA GLY A 71 -7.92 -18.46 -3.48
C GLY A 71 -6.74 -18.05 -4.37
N SER A 72 -6.74 -16.88 -5.03
CA SER A 72 -5.71 -16.48 -6.01
C SER A 72 -5.94 -15.05 -6.48
N TRP A 73 -4.94 -14.17 -6.35
CA TRP A 73 -4.90 -12.98 -7.20
C TRP A 73 -4.63 -13.44 -8.62
N ASP A 74 -5.65 -13.51 -9.48
CA ASP A 74 -5.40 -13.88 -10.86
C ASP A 74 -4.52 -12.81 -11.54
N ARG A 75 -3.52 -13.28 -12.30
CA ARG A 75 -2.59 -12.42 -13.05
C ARG A 75 -3.33 -11.39 -13.89
N GLU A 76 -4.48 -11.77 -14.45
CA GLU A 76 -5.35 -10.94 -15.28
C GLU A 76 -5.92 -9.75 -14.51
N LEU A 77 -6.35 -9.95 -13.26
CA LEU A 77 -6.88 -8.86 -12.43
C LEU A 77 -5.79 -7.84 -12.10
N LEU A 78 -4.56 -8.30 -11.84
CA LEU A 78 -3.42 -7.40 -11.59
C LEU A 78 -3.01 -6.63 -12.84
N ILE A 79 -3.05 -7.28 -14.01
CA ILE A 79 -2.80 -6.61 -15.29
C ILE A 79 -3.89 -5.56 -15.54
N TRP A 80 -5.16 -5.93 -15.40
CA TRP A 80 -6.28 -5.01 -15.54
C TRP A 80 -6.17 -3.84 -14.56
N ALA A 81 -5.88 -4.12 -13.29
CA ALA A 81 -5.68 -3.09 -12.26
C ALA A 81 -4.58 -2.12 -12.67
N ARG A 82 -3.43 -2.59 -13.17
CA ARG A 82 -2.34 -1.73 -13.68
C ARG A 82 -2.77 -0.84 -14.85
N THR A 83 -3.69 -1.32 -15.72
CA THR A 83 -4.19 -0.52 -16.85
C THR A 83 -5.20 0.54 -16.43
N VAL A 84 -6.03 0.24 -15.44
CA VAL A 84 -7.10 1.14 -14.97
C VAL A 84 -6.58 2.16 -13.98
N ALA A 85 -5.72 1.74 -13.06
CA ALA A 85 -5.12 2.59 -12.04
C ALA A 85 -3.69 2.14 -11.76
N ASP A 86 -2.70 2.97 -12.07
CA ASP A 86 -1.31 2.69 -11.73
C ASP A 86 -0.93 3.41 -10.44
N THR A 87 -1.42 2.89 -9.31
CA THR A 87 -1.10 3.39 -7.96
C THR A 87 0.05 2.61 -7.32
N GLU A 88 0.66 3.20 -6.30
CA GLU A 88 1.76 2.59 -5.55
C GLU A 88 1.37 1.26 -4.90
N ARG A 89 0.12 1.13 -4.45
CA ARG A 89 -0.39 -0.12 -3.83
C ARG A 89 -0.64 -1.23 -4.84
N ILE A 90 -1.08 -0.90 -6.06
CA ILE A 90 -1.32 -1.90 -7.11
C ILE A 90 0.01 -2.47 -7.61
N ARG A 91 1.02 -1.60 -7.79
CA ARG A 91 2.38 -2.06 -8.08
C ARG A 91 2.94 -2.94 -6.98
N MET A 92 2.81 -2.53 -5.72
CA MET A 92 3.20 -3.33 -4.56
C MET A 92 2.56 -4.72 -4.56
N LYS A 93 1.23 -4.80 -4.75
CA LYS A 93 0.51 -6.08 -4.84
C LYS A 93 1.02 -6.97 -5.97
N SER A 94 1.33 -6.37 -7.12
CA SER A 94 1.83 -7.13 -8.24
C SER A 94 3.24 -7.68 -8.02
N VAL A 95 4.11 -6.94 -7.33
CA VAL A 95 5.43 -7.45 -6.90
C VAL A 95 5.26 -8.61 -5.91
N MET A 96 4.34 -8.49 -4.95
CA MET A 96 4.06 -9.57 -3.99
C MET A 96 3.52 -10.82 -4.68
N PHE A 97 2.66 -10.68 -5.69
CA PHE A 97 2.18 -11.79 -6.48
C PHE A 97 3.31 -12.49 -7.25
N ALA A 98 4.18 -11.72 -7.94
CA ALA A 98 5.34 -12.28 -8.63
C ALA A 98 6.27 -13.04 -7.66
N ARG A 99 6.45 -12.51 -6.44
CA ARG A 99 7.20 -13.18 -5.36
C ARG A 99 6.55 -14.50 -4.93
N GLN A 100 5.22 -14.52 -4.74
CA GLN A 100 4.49 -15.74 -4.37
C GLN A 100 4.67 -16.86 -5.42
N GLN A 101 4.81 -16.48 -6.69
CA GLN A 101 5.05 -17.38 -7.82
C GLN A 101 6.54 -17.75 -7.99
N GLY A 102 7.44 -17.26 -7.13
CA GLY A 102 8.88 -17.50 -7.24
C GLY A 102 9.57 -16.75 -8.40
N GLN A 103 8.88 -15.83 -9.07
CA GLN A 103 9.39 -15.06 -10.21
C GLN A 103 10.17 -13.83 -9.73
N THR A 104 11.36 -14.06 -9.17
CA THR A 104 12.19 -13.02 -8.54
C THR A 104 12.66 -11.96 -9.56
N SER A 105 12.98 -12.33 -10.80
CA SER A 105 13.44 -11.39 -11.85
C SER A 105 12.36 -10.35 -12.21
N THR A 106 11.17 -10.82 -12.56
CA THR A 106 10.01 -9.97 -12.90
C THR A 106 9.58 -9.10 -11.71
N ALA A 107 9.72 -9.62 -10.49
CA ALA A 107 9.45 -8.85 -9.27
C ALA A 107 10.42 -7.65 -9.15
N LEU A 108 11.72 -7.85 -9.37
CA LEU A 108 12.73 -6.78 -9.33
C LEU A 108 12.53 -5.75 -10.44
N GLU A 109 12.18 -6.17 -11.66
CA GLU A 109 11.86 -5.27 -12.77
C GLU A 109 10.62 -4.41 -12.47
N THR A 110 9.55 -5.05 -11.98
CA THR A 110 8.34 -4.32 -11.58
C THR A 110 8.65 -3.32 -10.47
N LEU A 111 9.53 -3.71 -9.55
CA LEU A 111 9.91 -2.89 -8.41
C LEU A 111 10.80 -1.72 -8.80
N SER A 112 11.74 -1.89 -9.72
CA SER A 112 12.58 -0.79 -10.23
C SER A 112 11.72 0.26 -10.94
N MET A 113 10.75 -0.18 -11.76
CA MET A 113 9.77 0.72 -12.36
C MET A 113 8.95 1.43 -11.28
N ALA A 114 8.51 0.72 -10.23
CA ALA A 114 7.71 1.28 -9.14
C ALA A 114 8.48 2.32 -8.32
N LEU A 115 9.75 2.08 -8.03
CA LEU A 115 10.61 3.01 -7.31
C LEU A 115 10.91 4.28 -8.12
N ASN A 116 11.06 4.16 -9.44
CA ASN A 116 11.22 5.33 -10.30
C ASN A 116 9.97 6.23 -10.27
N LYS A 117 8.78 5.62 -10.28
CA LYS A 117 7.51 6.36 -10.24
C LYS A 117 7.13 6.86 -8.84
N PHE A 118 7.43 6.07 -7.80
CA PHE A 118 6.99 6.31 -6.42
C PHE A 118 8.16 6.24 -5.42
N PRO A 119 9.12 7.19 -5.48
CA PRO A 119 10.34 7.11 -4.68
C PRO A 119 10.13 7.27 -3.17
N LYS A 120 9.00 7.86 -2.74
CA LYS A 120 8.68 8.12 -1.32
C LYS A 120 7.98 6.95 -0.61
N PHE A 121 7.51 5.95 -1.37
CA PHE A 121 6.73 4.83 -0.83
C PHE A 121 7.65 3.76 -0.22
N VAL A 122 7.40 3.39 1.03
CA VAL A 122 8.35 2.65 1.87
C VAL A 122 8.26 1.15 1.60
N GLU A 123 7.06 0.68 1.36
CA GLU A 123 6.71 -0.72 1.22
C GLU A 123 7.41 -1.35 0.01
N HIS A 124 7.67 -0.59 -1.05
CA HIS A 124 8.49 -1.06 -2.18
C HIS A 124 9.91 -1.44 -1.74
N TYR A 125 10.58 -0.58 -0.94
CA TYR A 125 11.91 -0.89 -0.42
C TYR A 125 11.90 -2.05 0.58
N MET A 126 10.83 -2.22 1.36
CA MET A 126 10.69 -3.37 2.26
C MET A 126 10.59 -4.68 1.47
N ILE A 127 9.77 -4.72 0.43
CA ILE A 127 9.65 -5.89 -0.45
C ILE A 127 10.96 -6.15 -1.19
N GLN A 128 11.68 -5.10 -1.60
CA GLN A 128 13.01 -5.23 -2.18
C GLN A 128 13.96 -5.99 -1.25
N GLY A 129 14.04 -5.58 0.02
CA GLY A 129 14.88 -6.24 1.02
C GLY A 129 14.53 -7.72 1.21
N GLN A 130 13.24 -8.05 1.28
CA GLN A 130 12.78 -9.45 1.39
C GLN A 130 13.13 -10.30 0.17
N ILE A 131 13.00 -9.73 -1.04
CA ILE A 131 13.37 -10.40 -2.29
C ILE A 131 14.89 -10.66 -2.34
N HIS A 132 15.69 -9.67 -1.95
CA HIS A 132 17.14 -9.78 -1.87
C HIS A 132 17.60 -10.79 -0.81
N GLN A 133 16.92 -10.86 0.33
CA GLN A 133 17.15 -11.89 1.35
C GLN A 133 16.89 -13.29 0.80
N ALA A 134 15.77 -13.47 0.10
CA ALA A 134 15.43 -14.75 -0.53
C ALA A 134 16.41 -15.12 -1.67
N ALA A 135 16.97 -14.12 -2.37
CA ALA A 135 17.92 -14.31 -3.46
C ALA A 135 19.39 -14.39 -3.02
N GLY A 136 19.69 -14.19 -1.73
CA GLY A 136 21.07 -14.15 -1.21
C GLY A 136 21.92 -12.98 -1.74
N ASN A 137 21.31 -11.96 -2.35
CA ASN A 137 22.03 -10.82 -2.94
C ASN A 137 21.76 -9.55 -2.12
N ILE A 138 22.77 -9.01 -1.45
CA ILE A 138 22.61 -8.22 -0.20
C ILE A 138 22.61 -6.69 -0.43
N ARG A 139 22.61 -6.20 -1.69
CA ARG A 139 22.68 -4.76 -1.96
C ARG A 139 21.30 -4.10 -1.94
N CYS A 140 20.89 -3.57 -0.79
CA CYS A 140 19.70 -2.73 -0.64
C CYS A 140 20.04 -1.22 -0.64
N SER A 141 19.34 -0.44 -1.48
CA SER A 141 19.38 1.03 -1.44
C SER A 141 18.37 1.52 -0.40
N CYS A 142 18.84 2.13 0.70
CA CYS A 142 18.00 2.42 1.86
C CYS A 142 17.67 3.93 2.00
N PRO A 143 16.39 4.33 1.92
CA PRO A 143 15.94 5.67 2.31
C PRO A 143 16.08 6.01 3.81
N LYS A 144 15.90 7.29 4.15
CA LYS A 144 16.08 7.90 5.49
C LYS A 144 14.99 7.56 6.55
N LYS A 145 14.32 6.41 6.49
CA LYS A 145 13.24 6.05 7.44
C LYS A 145 13.65 4.94 8.41
N PRO A 146 13.23 5.00 9.69
CA PRO A 146 13.66 4.05 10.73
C PRO A 146 13.23 2.61 10.46
N THR A 147 12.02 2.39 9.90
CA THR A 147 11.53 1.04 9.55
C THR A 147 12.40 0.34 8.52
N LEU A 148 12.99 1.09 7.58
CA LEU A 148 13.89 0.55 6.57
C LEU A 148 15.27 0.23 7.14
N TRP A 149 15.74 1.02 8.10
CA TRP A 149 17.01 0.76 8.78
C TRP A 149 16.97 -0.50 9.65
N ILE A 150 15.83 -0.77 10.30
CA ILE A 150 15.60 -2.01 11.05
C ILE A 150 15.59 -3.21 10.12
N LEU A 151 14.95 -3.12 8.95
CA LEU A 151 14.95 -4.23 7.98
C LEU A 151 16.29 -4.42 7.27
N ALA A 152 17.10 -3.36 7.16
CA ALA A 152 18.43 -3.43 6.57
C ALA A 152 19.49 -4.00 7.52
N SER A 153 19.32 -3.89 8.85
CA SER A 153 20.36 -4.32 9.80
C SER A 153 20.68 -5.83 9.75
N PRO A 154 19.71 -6.77 9.66
CA PRO A 154 20.02 -8.20 9.57
C PRO A 154 20.67 -8.56 8.23
N LEU A 155 20.36 -7.82 7.16
CA LEU A 155 20.99 -7.99 5.86
C LEU A 155 22.47 -7.61 5.91
N GLU A 156 22.80 -6.49 6.54
CA GLU A 156 24.18 -6.04 6.70
C GLU A 156 24.97 -6.92 7.69
N GLU A 157 24.30 -7.53 8.69
CA GLU A 157 24.90 -8.55 9.56
C GLU A 157 25.22 -9.85 8.82
N ALA A 158 24.32 -10.32 7.96
CA ALA A 158 24.55 -11.50 7.11
C ALA A 158 25.76 -11.30 6.15
N ASP A 159 26.07 -10.05 5.81
CA ASP A 159 27.22 -9.67 4.99
C ASP A 159 28.51 -9.40 5.79
N GLY A 160 28.50 -9.65 7.11
CA GLY A 160 29.64 -9.40 7.99
C GLY A 160 29.89 -7.92 8.32
N ARG A 161 29.04 -6.99 7.85
CA ARG A 161 29.13 -5.54 8.11
C ARG A 161 28.43 -5.14 9.42
N SER A 162 28.75 -5.83 10.50
CA SER A 162 28.11 -5.68 11.82
C SER A 162 28.21 -4.26 12.44
N ILE A 163 29.24 -3.49 12.07
CA ILE A 163 29.41 -2.10 12.52
C ILE A 163 28.37 -1.19 11.86
N LYS A 164 28.12 -1.39 10.56
CA LYS A 164 27.14 -0.62 9.79
C LYS A 164 25.72 -0.96 10.23
N ALA A 165 25.45 -2.24 10.50
CA ALA A 165 24.17 -2.70 11.05
C ALA A 165 23.83 -2.03 12.39
N ARG A 166 24.79 -2.02 13.33
CA ARG A 166 24.65 -1.31 14.61
C ARG A 166 24.42 0.19 14.44
N GLY A 167 25.15 0.82 13.52
CA GLY A 167 24.96 2.24 13.20
C GLY A 167 23.57 2.56 12.61
N LEU A 168 22.98 1.65 11.84
CA LEU A 168 21.62 1.79 11.32
C LEU A 168 20.56 1.65 12.43
N LEU A 169 20.72 0.66 13.32
CA LEU A 169 19.83 0.46 14.47
C LEU A 169 19.88 1.64 15.44
N GLU A 170 21.07 2.19 15.70
CA GLU A 170 21.21 3.35 16.58
C GLU A 170 20.55 4.60 15.98
N LYS A 171 20.71 4.83 14.66
CA LYS A 171 19.98 5.90 13.97
C LYS A 171 18.47 5.70 14.04
N ALA A 172 17.99 4.47 13.90
CA ALA A 172 16.55 4.17 14.01
C ALA A 172 16.02 4.44 15.43
N ARG A 173 16.80 4.07 16.45
CA ARG A 173 16.50 4.34 17.85
C ARG A 173 16.33 5.84 18.10
N LEU A 174 17.28 6.66 17.65
CA LEU A 174 17.23 8.11 17.85
C LEU A 174 15.98 8.78 17.26
N ILE A 175 15.54 8.37 16.07
CA ILE A 175 14.34 8.92 15.43
C ILE A 175 13.06 8.50 16.17
N ASN A 176 12.98 7.24 16.62
CA ASN A 176 11.82 6.76 17.37
C ASN A 176 11.72 7.39 18.76
N LEU A 177 12.85 7.69 19.40
CA LEU A 177 12.86 8.43 20.67
C LEU A 177 12.46 9.89 20.50
N GLY A 178 12.85 10.56 19.41
CA GLY A 178 12.47 11.96 19.15
C GLY A 178 10.99 12.17 18.85
N THR A 179 10.29 11.14 18.36
CA THR A 179 8.85 11.21 18.03
C THR A 179 7.94 10.85 19.21
N GLY A 180 8.49 10.31 20.31
CA GLY A 180 7.73 9.92 21.50
C GLY A 180 7.64 10.97 22.61
N VAL A 181 8.22 12.17 22.43
CA VAL A 181 8.34 13.18 23.50
C VAL A 181 7.35 14.35 23.36
N GLU A 182 6.67 14.52 22.23
CA GLU A 182 5.75 15.67 22.03
C GLU A 182 4.35 15.54 22.65
N GLU A 183 3.93 14.38 23.18
CA GLU A 183 2.56 14.21 23.72
C GLU A 183 2.41 14.30 25.25
N ARG A 184 3.42 14.80 26.00
CA ARG A 184 3.32 14.88 27.48
C ARG A 184 3.42 16.27 28.12
N SER A 185 3.43 17.35 27.35
CA SER A 185 3.41 18.71 27.92
C SER A 185 2.35 19.58 27.25
N GLY A 186 1.11 19.47 27.72
CA GLY A 186 -0.01 20.29 27.25
C GLY A 186 -1.25 20.08 28.10
N GLY A 187 -1.16 20.40 29.40
CA GLY A 187 -2.27 20.30 30.34
C GLY A 187 -1.89 20.91 31.68
N ALA A 188 -1.80 22.24 31.71
CA ALA A 188 -1.83 23.06 32.91
C ALA A 188 -2.99 24.05 32.77
#